data_AF-A0A1U9NS13-F1
#
_entry.id   AF-A0A1U9NS13-F1
#
_cell.length_a   1.000
_cell.length_b   1.000
_cell.length_c   1.000
_cell.angle_alpha   90.00
_cell.angle_beta   90.00
_cell.angle_gamma   90.00
#
_symmetry.space_group_name_H-M   'P 1'
#
loop_
_entity.id
_entity.type
_entity.pdbx_description
1 polymer ?
#
loop_
_entity_poly.entity_id
_entity_poly.type
_entity_poly.pdbx_seq_one_letter_code
_entity_poly.pdbx_strand_id
1 'polypeptide(L)'
;MTWTATEDILPPVPPARRLAAAPGGLAEAVELTAAHLDSRAHTVADFERSLDGLVRHAHRDRHPLARALSRALGHRYKEQEIEAHRLGGVDAVVASLLWLVPGYSLRPEYVRRHRGHEECAQEGLEVVIAARLREIAYTLLSKDPLPFLLSTPTWDTGALEAAELVERLTAYRRLGVRPGPADFGQALLRVRRDDPAAGTAAEAAARLGTAEGARLAAWIGTDGAPPPALRRVVEPDPHVHRAWQRTGATAPQVAFLTGERPVFAREFPNSFHWLGRPHEGFTQCYHWHQGHPVRASVLPEDRDTQAAWLLPHITLAATADDHGGAWMLPHLARLGGPAGPALHAAVAAGLGGRYADSRRPAVEALLVLAARGELDAPLLGRELAAMAALGTVKPNRLADAARCAAAAGAHATLWTALAEVLPALLPSVRGAGEVLAVAASCAERSGAAGPVPEAVAAAAARRGTSALVTEARRLRAALTGG
;
A
#
# COMPACT_ATOMS: atom_id res chain seq x y z
N MET A 1 -18.47 -14.21 -19.82
CA MET A 1 -19.02 -15.58 -19.97
C MET A 1 -19.21 -16.15 -18.58
N THR A 2 -20.24 -16.96 -18.32
CA THR A 2 -20.46 -17.58 -17.00
C THR A 2 -20.10 -19.06 -17.05
N TRP A 3 -19.24 -19.50 -16.12
CA TRP A 3 -18.86 -20.89 -15.91
C TRP A 3 -19.25 -21.33 -14.51
N THR A 4 -19.59 -22.60 -14.34
CA THR A 4 -19.70 -23.23 -13.01
C THR A 4 -18.34 -23.80 -12.63
N ALA A 5 -17.83 -23.54 -11.44
CA ALA A 5 -16.57 -24.07 -10.94
C ALA A 5 -16.64 -24.29 -9.42
N THR A 6 -15.85 -25.24 -8.91
CA THR A 6 -15.64 -25.45 -7.48
C THR A 6 -14.80 -24.31 -6.91
N GLU A 7 -15.14 -23.85 -5.70
CA GLU A 7 -14.37 -22.81 -5.01
C GLU A 7 -12.92 -23.23 -4.76
N ASP A 8 -12.03 -22.24 -4.74
CA ASP A 8 -10.61 -22.44 -4.52
C ASP A 8 -10.30 -22.85 -3.08
N ILE A 9 -9.30 -23.72 -2.92
CA ILE A 9 -8.75 -24.10 -1.60
C ILE A 9 -7.47 -23.30 -1.40
N LEU A 10 -7.60 -22.09 -0.85
CA LEU A 10 -6.51 -21.12 -0.74
C LEU A 10 -5.78 -21.20 0.61
N PRO A 11 -4.50 -20.77 0.67
CA PRO A 11 -3.79 -20.66 1.94
C PRO A 11 -4.49 -19.67 2.87
N PRO A 12 -4.48 -19.90 4.20
CA PRO A 12 -5.07 -18.97 5.15
C PRO A 12 -4.34 -17.63 5.13
N VAL A 13 -5.09 -16.53 5.09
CA VAL A 13 -4.54 -15.18 5.21
C VAL A 13 -4.34 -14.87 6.70
N PRO A 14 -3.12 -14.51 7.14
CA PRO A 14 -2.91 -14.07 8.52
C PRO A 14 -3.84 -12.90 8.85
N PRO A 15 -4.64 -12.99 9.93
CA PRO A 15 -5.54 -11.91 10.29
C PRO A 15 -4.74 -10.66 10.69
N ALA A 16 -5.29 -9.48 10.37
CA ALA A 16 -4.79 -8.23 10.91
C ALA A 16 -4.88 -8.27 12.45
N ARG A 17 -3.85 -7.76 13.12
CA ARG A 17 -3.76 -7.84 14.59
C ARG A 17 -4.05 -6.48 15.19
N ARG A 18 -4.85 -6.46 16.25
CA ARG A 18 -4.98 -5.25 17.06
C ARG A 18 -3.62 -4.88 17.62
N LEU A 19 -3.31 -3.58 17.56
CA LEU A 19 -2.09 -3.04 18.12
C LEU A 19 -2.10 -3.24 19.65
N ALA A 20 -1.01 -3.77 20.20
CA ALA A 20 -0.84 -3.83 21.64
C ALA A 20 -0.77 -2.41 22.23
N ALA A 21 -1.20 -2.28 23.49
CA ALA A 21 -1.14 -1.00 24.19
C ALA A 21 0.29 -0.42 24.23
N ALA A 22 0.37 0.90 24.41
CA ALA A 22 1.64 1.58 24.61
C ALA A 22 2.38 1.02 25.84
N PRO A 23 3.72 1.03 25.82
CA PRO A 23 4.53 0.58 26.95
C PRO A 23 4.12 1.22 28.27
N GLY A 24 3.75 0.39 29.25
CA GLY A 24 3.22 0.85 30.53
C GLY A 24 4.31 1.43 31.43
N GLY A 25 5.50 0.82 31.39
CA GLY A 25 6.67 1.22 32.16
C GLY A 25 7.67 2.06 31.38
N LEU A 26 8.46 2.87 32.10
CA LEU A 26 9.52 3.68 31.50
C LEU A 26 10.61 2.81 30.85
N ALA A 27 11.03 1.74 31.52
CA ALA A 27 12.06 0.83 30.99
C ALA A 27 11.59 0.18 29.68
N GLU A 28 10.37 -0.36 29.66
CA GLU A 28 9.74 -0.95 28.47
C GLU A 28 9.68 0.05 27.29
N ALA A 29 9.33 1.32 27.55
CA ALA A 29 9.30 2.35 26.52
C ALA A 29 10.68 2.62 25.91
N VAL A 30 11.71 2.69 26.75
CA VAL A 30 13.10 2.92 26.32
C VAL A 30 13.65 1.71 25.56
N GLU A 31 13.40 0.50 26.05
CA GLU A 31 13.84 -0.75 25.42
C GLU A 31 13.19 -0.94 24.04
N LEU A 32 11.87 -0.74 23.94
CA LEU A 32 11.16 -0.82 22.66
C LEU A 32 11.69 0.22 21.67
N THR A 33 11.90 1.46 22.13
CA THR A 33 12.44 2.53 21.28
C THR A 33 13.86 2.22 20.81
N ALA A 34 14.73 1.74 21.70
CA ALA A 34 16.08 1.34 21.37
C ALA A 34 16.09 0.20 20.33
N ALA A 35 15.31 -0.85 20.57
CA ALA A 35 15.18 -1.98 19.65
C ALA A 35 14.66 -1.53 18.27
N HIS A 36 13.70 -0.60 18.24
CA HIS A 36 13.19 -0.03 16.99
C HIS A 36 14.29 0.73 16.21
N LEU A 37 15.09 1.55 16.90
CA LEU A 37 16.16 2.36 16.30
C LEU A 37 17.39 1.55 15.87
N ASP A 38 17.59 0.37 16.44
CA ASP A 38 18.65 -0.56 16.04
C ASP A 38 18.19 -1.54 14.94
N SER A 39 16.88 -1.64 14.70
CA SER A 39 16.32 -2.52 13.69
C SER A 39 16.56 -2.01 12.27
N ARG A 40 16.85 -2.94 11.34
CA ARG A 40 16.83 -2.68 9.89
C ARG A 40 15.45 -2.87 9.26
N ALA A 41 14.52 -3.50 9.99
CA ALA A 41 13.16 -3.80 9.54
C ALA A 41 12.17 -3.13 10.50
N HIS A 42 11.45 -2.13 10.00
CA HIS A 42 10.48 -1.39 10.80
C HIS A 42 9.08 -1.95 10.59
N THR A 43 8.45 -2.37 11.69
CA THR A 43 7.02 -2.67 11.69
C THR A 43 6.23 -1.41 12.05
N VAL A 44 4.99 -1.31 11.56
CA VAL A 44 4.06 -0.24 11.98
C VAL A 44 3.84 -0.30 13.49
N ALA A 45 3.75 -1.52 14.04
CA ALA A 45 3.49 -1.74 15.45
C ALA A 45 4.60 -1.18 16.35
N ASP A 46 5.87 -1.49 16.07
CA ASP A 46 6.99 -1.01 16.88
C ASP A 46 7.17 0.50 16.73
N PHE A 47 6.99 1.03 15.52
CA PHE A 47 7.07 2.47 15.26
C PHE A 47 6.03 3.25 16.07
N GLU A 48 4.75 2.85 15.97
CA GLU A 48 3.66 3.57 16.62
C GLU A 48 3.62 3.35 18.13
N ARG A 49 3.95 2.14 18.62
CA ARG A 49 4.03 1.87 20.07
C ARG A 49 5.20 2.61 20.73
N SER A 50 6.35 2.70 20.07
CA SER A 50 7.48 3.51 20.56
C SER A 50 7.05 4.97 20.69
N LEU A 51 6.43 5.51 19.64
CA LEU A 51 6.02 6.91 19.60
C LEU A 51 4.94 7.24 20.65
N ASP A 52 3.88 6.42 20.77
CA ASP A 52 2.83 6.63 21.80
C ASP A 52 3.37 6.47 23.22
N GLY A 53 4.31 5.53 23.44
CA GLY A 53 5.02 5.36 24.70
C GLY A 53 5.83 6.60 25.09
N LEU A 54 6.65 7.13 24.18
CA LEU A 54 7.45 8.35 24.39
C LEU A 54 6.55 9.54 24.78
N VAL A 55 5.44 9.73 24.07
CA VAL A 55 4.50 10.84 24.34
C VAL A 55 3.87 10.71 25.71
N ARG A 56 3.32 9.54 26.05
CA ARG A 56 2.66 9.32 27.35
C ARG A 56 3.61 9.46 28.53
N HIS A 57 4.85 8.97 28.41
CA HIS A 57 5.85 9.12 29.48
C HIS A 57 6.36 10.56 29.60
N ALA A 58 6.56 11.26 28.47
CA ALA A 58 6.93 12.67 28.48
C ALA A 58 5.84 13.56 29.09
N HIS A 59 4.56 13.24 28.86
CA HIS A 59 3.43 13.93 29.45
C HIS A 59 3.39 13.80 30.98
N ARG A 60 3.71 12.62 31.52
CA ARG A 60 3.77 12.39 32.97
C ARG A 60 4.96 13.09 33.61
N ASP A 61 6.16 12.80 33.11
CA ASP A 61 7.39 13.47 33.52
C ASP A 61 8.50 13.25 32.48
N ARG A 62 8.86 14.33 31.78
CA ARG A 62 9.93 14.33 30.78
C ARG A 62 11.32 14.07 31.36
N HIS A 63 11.59 14.40 32.63
CA HIS A 63 12.95 14.35 33.17
C HIS A 63 13.46 12.91 33.40
N PRO A 64 12.71 12.00 34.05
CA PRO A 64 13.05 10.58 34.11
C PRO A 64 13.20 9.96 32.72
N LEU A 65 12.31 10.31 31.78
CA LEU A 65 12.36 9.80 30.42
C LEU A 65 13.65 10.22 29.70
N ALA A 66 13.97 11.51 29.69
CA ALA A 66 15.18 12.03 29.05
C ALA A 66 16.46 11.41 29.65
N ARG A 67 16.51 11.24 30.98
CA ARG A 67 17.66 10.56 31.63
C ARG A 67 17.78 9.10 31.21
N ALA A 68 16.68 8.37 31.12
CA ALA A 68 16.69 6.97 30.72
C ALA A 68 17.09 6.81 29.24
N LEU A 69 16.54 7.64 28.35
CA LEU A 69 16.92 7.70 26.94
C LEU A 69 18.40 8.08 26.77
N SER A 70 18.90 9.05 27.53
CA SER A 70 20.30 9.47 27.47
C SER A 70 21.25 8.32 27.82
N ARG A 71 20.93 7.53 28.83
CA ARG A 71 21.73 6.35 29.22
C ARG A 71 21.70 5.25 28.17
N ALA A 72 20.54 4.96 27.58
CA ALA A 72 20.38 3.88 26.62
C ALA A 72 20.89 4.26 25.22
N LEU A 73 20.59 5.47 24.75
CA LEU A 73 20.74 5.90 23.35
C LEU A 73 21.71 7.06 23.16
N GLY A 74 22.22 7.67 24.23
CA GLY A 74 23.13 8.83 24.13
C GLY A 74 24.36 8.57 23.28
N HIS A 75 24.87 7.34 23.27
CA HIS A 75 26.02 6.92 22.46
C HIS A 75 25.78 7.03 20.93
N ARG A 76 24.52 7.07 20.49
CA ARG A 76 24.14 7.22 19.07
C ARG A 76 24.36 8.65 18.56
N TYR A 77 24.32 9.64 19.45
CA TYR A 77 24.41 11.05 19.08
C TYR A 77 25.79 11.60 19.46
N LYS A 78 26.65 11.77 18.45
CA LYS A 78 28.01 12.31 18.63
C LYS A 78 28.05 13.83 18.62
N GLU A 79 27.07 14.46 17.99
CA GLU A 79 26.94 15.90 17.86
C GLU A 79 26.10 16.45 19.02
N GLN A 80 26.45 17.64 19.52
CA GLN A 80 25.72 18.30 20.60
C GLN A 80 24.47 19.04 20.11
N GLU A 81 24.41 19.34 18.80
CA GLU A 81 23.26 19.97 18.15
C GLU A 81 23.10 19.37 16.74
N ILE A 82 21.89 18.91 16.41
CA ILE A 82 21.56 18.21 15.16
C ILE A 82 20.29 18.82 14.58
N GLU A 83 20.39 19.32 13.35
CA GLU A 83 19.24 19.80 12.59
C GLU A 83 18.21 18.69 12.35
N ALA A 84 16.92 18.98 12.60
CA ALA A 84 15.86 17.98 12.51
C ALA A 84 15.74 17.28 11.15
N HIS A 85 16.17 17.92 10.05
CA HIS A 85 16.14 17.32 8.72
C HIS A 85 17.19 16.21 8.52
N ARG A 86 18.20 16.12 9.40
CA ARG A 86 19.22 15.06 9.40
C ARG A 86 18.76 13.82 10.17
N LEU A 87 17.62 13.89 10.84
CA LEU A 87 17.04 12.83 11.64
C LEU A 87 15.79 12.29 10.93
N GLY A 88 15.66 10.97 10.87
CA GLY A 88 14.49 10.29 10.31
C GLY A 88 13.71 9.55 11.39
N GLY A 89 12.40 9.36 11.18
CA GLY A 89 11.58 8.53 12.06
C GLY A 89 11.63 8.91 13.55
N VAL A 90 11.58 7.91 14.42
CA VAL A 90 11.55 8.10 15.89
C VAL A 90 12.83 8.80 16.42
N ASP A 91 13.94 8.75 15.68
CA ASP A 91 15.20 9.42 16.07
C ASP A 91 15.02 10.93 16.25
N ALA A 92 14.17 11.59 15.44
CA ALA A 92 13.88 13.01 15.57
C ALA A 92 13.22 13.36 16.93
N VAL A 93 12.37 12.47 17.44
CA VAL A 93 11.66 12.65 18.72
C VAL A 93 12.59 12.37 19.90
N VAL A 94 13.39 11.31 19.81
CA VAL A 94 14.37 10.97 20.86
C VAL A 94 15.42 12.06 20.99
N ALA A 95 16.05 12.49 19.89
CA ALA A 95 17.04 13.55 19.93
C ALA A 95 16.47 14.87 20.47
N SER A 96 15.21 15.18 20.18
CA SER A 96 14.52 16.33 20.75
C SER A 96 14.35 16.21 22.26
N LEU A 97 13.88 15.07 22.77
CA LEU A 97 13.77 14.82 24.23
C LEU A 97 15.13 14.89 24.97
N LEU A 98 16.24 14.68 24.24
CA LEU A 98 17.61 14.83 24.74
C LEU A 98 18.16 16.26 24.59
N TRP A 99 17.36 17.21 24.11
CA TRP A 99 17.75 18.61 23.87
C TRP A 99 18.86 18.79 22.83
N LEU A 100 18.97 17.84 21.88
CA LEU A 100 19.97 17.86 20.81
C LEU A 100 19.46 18.53 19.54
N VAL A 101 18.18 18.88 19.46
CA VAL A 101 17.57 19.44 18.26
C VAL A 101 17.15 20.88 18.52
N PRO A 102 17.61 21.87 17.73
CA PRO A 102 17.23 23.25 17.92
C PRO A 102 15.76 23.45 17.56
N GLY A 103 15.01 24.13 18.43
CA GLY A 103 13.55 24.24 18.32
C GLY A 103 13.04 24.92 17.04
N TYR A 104 13.84 25.76 16.37
CA TYR A 104 13.47 26.34 15.09
C TYR A 104 13.38 25.28 13.98
N SER A 105 14.25 24.26 14.00
CA SER A 105 14.31 23.23 12.97
C SER A 105 13.12 22.26 13.00
N LEU A 106 12.40 22.22 14.13
CA LEU A 106 11.18 21.44 14.32
C LEU A 106 9.92 22.12 13.74
N ARG A 107 9.99 23.39 13.33
CA ARG A 107 8.79 24.08 12.84
C ARG A 107 8.29 23.48 11.52
N PRO A 108 6.96 23.44 11.28
CA PRO A 108 6.37 22.87 10.07
C PRO A 108 6.89 23.49 8.77
N GLU A 109 7.25 24.78 8.77
CA GLU A 109 7.80 25.52 7.62
C GLU A 109 9.15 24.98 7.09
N TYR A 110 9.86 24.20 7.90
CA TYR A 110 11.11 23.54 7.53
C TYR A 110 10.91 22.08 7.08
N VAL A 111 9.68 21.56 7.13
CA VAL A 111 9.37 20.25 6.53
C VAL A 111 9.24 20.45 5.03
N ARG A 112 10.25 19.99 4.28
CA ARG A 112 10.32 20.15 2.83
C ARG A 112 10.68 18.82 2.20
N ARG A 113 10.20 18.63 0.97
CA ARG A 113 10.69 17.54 0.12
C ARG A 113 12.13 17.77 -0.27
N HIS A 114 12.84 16.67 -0.44
CA HIS A 114 14.14 16.69 -1.08
C HIS A 114 14.00 17.12 -2.54
N ARG A 115 14.91 18.00 -2.99
CA ARG A 115 14.97 18.43 -4.40
C ARG A 115 15.19 17.21 -5.30
N GLY A 116 14.47 17.14 -6.41
CA GLY A 116 14.55 16.04 -7.38
C GLY A 116 13.67 14.82 -7.06
N HIS A 117 12.83 14.90 -6.02
CA HIS A 117 11.89 13.86 -5.61
C HIS A 117 10.45 14.38 -5.51
N GLU A 118 10.15 15.48 -6.18
CA GLU A 118 8.88 16.19 -6.06
C GLU A 118 7.67 15.33 -6.50
N GLU A 119 7.89 14.40 -7.42
CA GLU A 119 6.91 13.46 -7.97
C GLU A 119 6.89 12.09 -7.26
N CYS A 120 7.80 11.86 -6.30
CA CYS A 120 7.92 10.56 -5.64
C CYS A 120 6.84 10.37 -4.58
N ALA A 121 6.00 9.34 -4.76
CA ALA A 121 4.93 9.05 -3.79
C ALA A 121 5.44 8.66 -2.40
N GLN A 122 6.56 7.94 -2.33
CA GLN A 122 7.16 7.57 -1.04
C GLN A 122 7.68 8.80 -0.30
N GLU A 123 8.26 9.78 -1.00
CA GLU A 123 8.66 11.06 -0.42
C GLU A 123 7.42 11.85 0.04
N GLY A 124 6.33 11.81 -0.72
CA GLY A 124 5.05 12.37 -0.32
C GLY A 124 4.53 11.82 1.01
N LEU A 125 4.59 10.50 1.20
CA LEU A 125 4.21 9.83 2.45
C LEU A 125 5.22 10.10 3.58
N GLU A 126 6.52 10.14 3.28
CA GLU A 126 7.57 10.46 4.24
C GLU A 126 7.42 11.88 4.79
N VAL A 127 7.06 12.85 3.96
CA VAL A 127 6.79 14.23 4.40
C VAL A 127 5.65 14.31 5.41
N VAL A 128 4.62 13.48 5.26
CA VAL A 128 3.53 13.39 6.24
C VAL A 128 4.03 12.84 7.57
N ILE A 129 4.82 11.76 7.54
CA ILE A 129 5.44 11.17 8.73
C ILE A 129 6.36 12.19 9.41
N ALA A 130 7.24 12.85 8.66
CA ALA A 130 8.17 13.85 9.16
C ALA A 130 7.43 15.05 9.79
N ALA A 131 6.36 15.54 9.16
CA ALA A 131 5.55 16.62 9.72
C ALA A 131 4.93 16.24 11.06
N ARG A 132 4.36 15.03 11.16
CA ARG A 132 3.80 14.51 12.42
C ARG A 132 4.88 14.39 13.50
N LEU A 133 6.02 13.80 13.19
CA LEU A 133 7.09 13.58 14.16
C LEU A 133 7.70 14.90 14.66
N ARG A 134 7.86 15.89 13.78
CA ARG A 134 8.34 17.22 14.18
C ARG A 134 7.33 17.99 15.02
N GLU A 135 6.04 17.91 14.69
CA GLU A 135 4.97 18.45 15.53
C GLU A 135 5.01 17.84 16.93
N ILE A 136 5.08 16.50 17.03
CA ILE A 136 5.16 15.79 18.31
C ILE A 136 6.40 16.25 19.08
N ALA A 137 7.58 16.19 18.46
CA ALA A 137 8.84 16.61 19.07
C ALA A 137 8.76 18.06 19.59
N TYR A 138 8.21 18.98 18.79
CA TYR A 138 8.04 20.37 19.18
C TYR A 138 7.12 20.50 20.41
N THR A 139 5.98 19.82 20.41
CA THR A 139 5.03 19.90 21.53
C THR A 139 5.58 19.28 22.81
N LEU A 140 6.38 18.20 22.71
CA LEU A 140 7.02 17.57 23.88
C LEU A 140 8.05 18.49 24.57
N LEU A 141 8.61 19.47 23.85
CA LEU A 141 9.51 20.48 24.42
C LEU A 141 8.77 21.68 25.03
N SER A 142 7.48 21.81 24.75
CA SER A 142 6.63 22.87 25.30
C SER A 142 6.28 22.63 26.77
N LYS A 143 5.61 23.60 27.40
CA LYS A 143 5.14 23.45 28.79
C LYS A 143 3.89 22.57 28.90
N ASP A 144 3.21 22.30 27.78
CA ASP A 144 1.94 21.58 27.71
C ASP A 144 2.07 20.34 26.79
N PRO A 145 2.77 19.26 27.24
CA PRO A 145 2.98 18.07 26.43
C PRO A 145 1.66 17.33 26.13
N LEU A 146 1.57 16.71 24.95
CA LEU A 146 0.38 15.94 24.52
C LEU A 146 0.11 14.76 25.45
N PRO A 147 -1.15 14.50 25.87
CA PRO A 147 -1.47 13.40 26.77
C PRO A 147 -1.26 12.01 26.16
N PHE A 148 -1.53 11.88 24.86
CA PHE A 148 -1.34 10.70 24.02
C PHE A 148 -1.53 11.13 22.55
N LEU A 149 -1.37 10.23 21.57
CA LEU A 149 -1.57 10.58 20.16
C LEU A 149 -2.96 10.20 19.65
N LEU A 150 -3.53 11.03 18.78
CA LEU A 150 -4.80 10.75 18.11
C LEU A 150 -4.64 9.71 17.00
N SER A 151 -3.49 9.70 16.32
CA SER A 151 -3.27 8.85 15.14
C SER A 151 -2.69 7.47 15.42
N THR A 152 -2.46 7.09 16.68
CA THR A 152 -2.01 5.74 17.05
C THR A 152 -3.01 4.72 16.48
N PRO A 153 -2.60 3.81 15.58
CA PRO A 153 -3.56 2.97 14.89
C PRO A 153 -4.16 1.91 15.83
N THR A 154 -5.36 1.44 15.50
CA THR A 154 -6.00 0.31 16.19
C THR A 154 -5.41 -1.01 15.72
N TRP A 155 -4.95 -1.07 14.46
CA TRP A 155 -4.45 -2.28 13.80
C TRP A 155 -2.99 -2.15 13.37
N ASP A 156 -2.29 -3.27 13.29
CA ASP A 156 -0.90 -3.36 12.82
C ASP A 156 -0.71 -3.01 11.33
N THR A 157 -1.81 -2.81 10.59
CA THR A 157 -1.85 -2.26 9.23
C THR A 157 -1.69 -0.74 9.20
N GLY A 158 -1.89 -0.06 10.33
CA GLY A 158 -2.00 1.40 10.40
C GLY A 158 -3.43 1.91 10.42
N ALA A 159 -4.44 1.06 10.23
CA ALA A 159 -5.84 1.46 10.28
C ALA A 159 -6.29 1.83 11.71
N LEU A 160 -7.21 2.78 11.81
CA LEU A 160 -7.76 3.33 13.05
C LEU A 160 -9.28 3.17 13.05
N GLU A 161 -9.82 2.62 14.13
CA GLU A 161 -11.28 2.54 14.29
C GLU A 161 -11.88 3.92 14.54
N ALA A 162 -12.98 4.23 13.85
CA ALA A 162 -13.63 5.53 13.93
C ALA A 162 -14.11 5.83 15.36
N ALA A 163 -14.66 4.82 16.06
CA ALA A 163 -15.08 4.94 17.45
C ALA A 163 -13.92 5.28 18.40
N GLU A 164 -12.75 4.66 18.21
CA GLU A 164 -11.57 4.94 19.04
C GLU A 164 -11.07 6.38 18.83
N LEU A 165 -11.14 6.93 17.61
CA LEU A 165 -10.81 8.33 17.39
C LEU A 165 -11.82 9.28 18.05
N VAL A 166 -13.11 8.94 18.04
CA VAL A 166 -14.15 9.72 18.76
C VAL A 166 -13.87 9.73 20.27
N GLU A 167 -13.49 8.60 20.86
CA GLU A 167 -13.13 8.51 22.27
C GLU A 167 -11.92 9.39 22.60
N ARG A 168 -10.88 9.35 21.75
CA ARG A 168 -9.67 10.18 21.91
C ARG A 168 -9.98 11.67 21.81
N LEU A 169 -10.80 12.08 20.84
CA LEU A 169 -11.26 13.47 20.71
C LEU A 169 -12.12 13.92 21.91
N THR A 170 -12.95 13.02 22.44
CA THR A 170 -13.73 13.28 23.66
C THR A 170 -12.81 13.54 24.85
N ALA A 171 -11.76 12.73 25.01
CA ALA A 171 -10.77 12.91 26.07
C ALA A 171 -9.97 14.22 25.90
N TYR A 172 -9.55 14.57 24.67
CA TYR A 172 -8.92 15.85 24.38
C TYR A 172 -9.81 17.04 24.77
N ARG A 173 -11.09 16.99 24.41
CA ARG A 173 -12.08 18.00 24.80
C ARG A 173 -12.20 18.13 26.31
N ARG A 174 -12.27 17.02 27.05
CA ARG A 174 -12.35 17.01 28.52
C ARG A 174 -11.11 17.63 29.17
N LEU A 175 -9.94 17.40 28.59
CA LEU A 175 -8.66 17.93 29.07
C LEU A 175 -8.37 19.36 28.62
N GLY A 176 -9.21 19.94 27.75
CA GLY A 176 -8.98 21.27 27.17
C GLY A 176 -7.75 21.33 26.24
N VAL A 177 -7.27 20.19 25.75
CA VAL A 177 -6.10 20.09 24.87
C VAL A 177 -6.55 20.19 23.42
N ARG A 178 -5.91 21.06 22.64
CA ARG A 178 -6.14 21.12 21.19
C ARG A 178 -5.30 20.08 20.45
N PRO A 179 -5.89 19.32 19.52
CA PRO A 179 -5.14 18.44 18.63
C PRO A 179 -4.09 19.19 17.81
N GLY A 180 -2.90 18.58 17.68
CA GLY A 180 -1.93 19.01 16.68
C GLY A 180 -2.45 18.71 15.27
N PRO A 181 -2.34 19.64 14.30
CA PRO A 181 -2.92 19.45 12.98
C PRO A 181 -2.28 18.32 12.16
N ALA A 182 -1.00 17.99 12.35
CA ALA A 182 -0.35 16.88 11.66
C ALA A 182 -0.74 15.52 12.25
N ASP A 183 -0.77 15.39 13.59
CA ASP A 183 -1.23 14.17 14.24
C ASP A 183 -2.73 13.92 13.98
N PHE A 184 -3.57 14.94 14.06
CA PHE A 184 -4.99 14.80 13.70
C PHE A 184 -5.20 14.50 12.21
N GLY A 185 -4.45 15.16 11.33
CA GLY A 185 -4.47 14.86 9.89
C GLY A 185 -4.12 13.40 9.61
N GLN A 186 -3.06 12.89 10.24
CA GLN A 186 -2.69 11.48 10.14
C GLN A 186 -3.77 10.55 10.71
N ALA A 187 -4.46 10.95 11.79
CA ALA A 187 -5.57 10.19 12.34
C ALA A 187 -6.71 10.06 11.33
N LEU A 188 -7.11 11.16 10.68
CA LEU A 188 -8.14 11.14 9.63
C LEU A 188 -7.79 10.17 8.50
N LEU A 189 -6.56 10.23 7.97
CA LEU A 189 -6.11 9.33 6.89
C LEU A 189 -6.18 7.84 7.25
N ARG A 190 -6.08 7.52 8.55
CA ARG A 190 -6.10 6.15 9.06
C ARG A 190 -7.49 5.63 9.41
N VAL A 191 -8.47 6.52 9.58
CA VAL A 191 -9.82 6.12 10.00
C VAL A 191 -10.45 5.22 8.95
N ARG A 192 -10.87 4.03 9.39
CA ARG A 192 -11.65 3.10 8.59
C ARG A 192 -13.00 3.70 8.22
N ARG A 193 -13.36 3.57 6.94
CA ARG A 193 -14.58 4.17 6.37
C ARG A 193 -15.61 3.12 5.94
N ASP A 194 -15.19 1.87 5.81
CA ASP A 194 -16.00 0.75 5.36
C ASP A 194 -16.62 -0.08 6.50
N ASP A 195 -16.38 0.31 7.76
CA ASP A 195 -16.95 -0.33 8.94
C ASP A 195 -18.48 -0.07 9.01
N PRO A 196 -19.33 -1.09 9.21
CA PRO A 196 -20.74 -0.91 9.55
C PRO A 196 -21.02 0.11 10.66
N ALA A 197 -20.10 0.28 11.62
CA ALA A 197 -20.23 1.26 12.71
C ALA A 197 -19.85 2.71 12.32
N ALA A 198 -19.35 2.94 11.10
CA ALA A 198 -18.87 4.24 10.64
C ALA A 198 -19.92 5.35 10.76
N GLY A 199 -21.18 5.07 10.40
CA GLY A 199 -22.28 6.05 10.50
C GLY A 199 -22.53 6.51 11.95
N THR A 200 -22.60 5.55 12.89
CA THR A 200 -22.76 5.86 14.32
C THR A 200 -21.57 6.66 14.87
N ALA A 201 -20.34 6.33 14.44
CA ALA A 201 -19.15 7.06 14.84
C ALA A 201 -19.14 8.50 14.27
N ALA A 202 -19.58 8.70 13.03
CA ALA A 202 -19.71 10.04 12.43
C ALA A 202 -20.70 10.93 13.19
N GLU A 203 -21.87 10.39 13.57
CA GLU A 203 -22.82 11.14 14.40
C GLU A 203 -22.25 11.45 15.79
N ALA A 204 -21.53 10.50 16.41
CA ALA A 204 -20.90 10.71 17.71
C ALA A 204 -19.82 11.80 17.63
N ALA A 205 -19.02 11.81 16.56
CA ALA A 205 -18.04 12.86 16.28
C ALA A 205 -18.70 14.24 16.14
N ALA A 206 -19.81 14.32 15.39
CA ALA A 206 -20.55 15.58 15.22
C ALA A 206 -21.12 16.11 16.56
N ARG A 207 -21.62 15.22 17.43
CA ARG A 207 -22.13 15.56 18.77
C ARG A 207 -21.05 16.08 19.73
N LEU A 208 -19.76 15.96 19.40
CA LEU A 208 -18.70 16.57 20.20
C LEU A 208 -18.76 18.11 20.16
N GLY A 209 -19.39 18.71 19.14
CA GLY A 209 -19.50 20.17 19.04
C GLY A 209 -18.15 20.88 18.93
N THR A 210 -17.12 20.19 18.42
CA THR A 210 -15.78 20.73 18.15
C THR A 210 -15.51 20.76 16.64
N ALA A 211 -14.57 21.60 16.21
CA ALA A 211 -14.16 21.66 14.80
C ALA A 211 -13.59 20.31 14.33
N GLU A 212 -12.81 19.65 15.18
CA GLU A 212 -12.20 18.35 14.90
C GLU A 212 -13.27 17.24 14.83
N GLY A 213 -14.30 17.29 15.67
CA GLY A 213 -15.44 16.37 15.61
C GLY A 213 -16.23 16.52 14.31
N ALA A 214 -16.51 17.75 13.87
CA ALA A 214 -17.18 18.01 12.60
C ALA A 214 -16.33 17.54 11.40
N ARG A 215 -15.01 17.77 11.44
CA ARG A 215 -14.09 17.29 10.40
C ARG A 215 -14.02 15.77 10.32
N LEU A 216 -13.97 15.08 11.46
CA LEU A 216 -14.01 13.62 11.50
C LEU A 216 -15.33 13.09 10.92
N ALA A 217 -16.46 13.68 11.29
CA ALA A 217 -17.77 13.28 10.76
C ALA A 217 -17.85 13.42 9.23
N ALA A 218 -17.37 14.55 8.69
CA ALA A 218 -17.31 14.78 7.25
C ALA A 218 -16.36 13.79 6.54
N TRP A 219 -15.20 13.51 7.16
CA TRP A 219 -14.20 12.61 6.61
C TRP A 219 -14.64 11.14 6.56
N ILE A 220 -15.37 10.66 7.56
CA ILE A 220 -15.99 9.32 7.53
C ILE A 220 -17.02 9.22 6.39
N GLY A 221 -17.66 10.34 6.05
CA GLY A 221 -18.53 10.46 4.88
C GLY A 221 -17.77 10.57 3.56
N THR A 222 -18.27 11.41 2.65
CA THR A 222 -17.76 11.51 1.27
C THR A 222 -16.37 12.14 1.15
N ASP A 223 -15.98 13.00 2.10
CA ASP A 223 -14.74 13.79 1.98
C ASP A 223 -13.47 12.94 2.10
N GLY A 224 -13.55 11.80 2.81
CA GLY A 224 -12.42 10.91 3.02
C GLY A 224 -12.16 9.94 1.87
N ALA A 225 -13.15 9.67 1.03
CA ALA A 225 -13.01 8.73 -0.09
C ALA A 225 -12.20 9.34 -1.25
N PRO A 226 -11.13 8.68 -1.74
CA PRO A 226 -10.44 9.14 -2.94
C PRO A 226 -11.35 8.98 -4.18
N PRO A 227 -11.29 9.91 -5.15
CA PRO A 227 -11.97 9.71 -6.42
C PRO A 227 -11.38 8.50 -7.17
N PRO A 228 -12.16 7.78 -7.98
CA PRO A 228 -11.63 6.70 -8.82
C PRO A 228 -10.49 7.19 -9.71
N ALA A 229 -9.40 6.42 -9.76
CA ALA A 229 -8.28 6.75 -10.62
C ALA A 229 -8.64 6.51 -12.11
N LEU A 230 -8.22 7.42 -12.98
CA LEU A 230 -8.47 7.33 -14.41
C LEU A 230 -7.45 6.42 -15.08
N ARG A 231 -7.90 5.27 -15.58
CA ARG A 231 -7.08 4.34 -16.37
C ARG A 231 -6.67 4.96 -17.70
N ARG A 232 -5.38 4.88 -18.03
CA ARG A 232 -4.80 5.33 -19.32
C ARG A 232 -3.79 4.32 -19.84
N VAL A 233 -3.51 4.41 -21.14
CA VAL A 233 -2.28 3.86 -21.71
C VAL A 233 -1.38 5.05 -22.01
N VAL A 234 -0.17 5.05 -21.45
CA VAL A 234 0.80 6.14 -21.58
C VAL A 234 2.05 5.62 -22.26
N GLU A 235 2.62 6.41 -23.16
CA GLU A 235 3.96 6.18 -23.70
C GLU A 235 4.94 6.97 -22.84
N PRO A 236 5.90 6.31 -22.15
CA PRO A 236 6.86 7.03 -21.35
C PRO A 236 7.73 7.95 -22.21
N ASP A 237 7.82 9.23 -21.85
CA ASP A 237 8.79 10.15 -22.45
C ASP A 237 10.14 10.03 -21.72
N PRO A 238 11.18 9.48 -22.37
CA PRO A 238 12.50 9.36 -21.77
C PRO A 238 13.14 10.72 -21.48
N HIS A 239 12.76 11.80 -22.17
CA HIS A 239 13.37 13.11 -21.98
C HIS A 239 12.79 13.88 -20.79
N VAL A 240 11.57 13.55 -20.34
CA VAL A 240 10.86 14.27 -19.29
C VAL A 240 11.11 13.68 -17.90
N HIS A 241 11.18 12.35 -17.74
CA HIS A 241 11.52 11.76 -16.43
C HIS A 241 12.86 11.03 -16.44
N ARG A 242 13.79 11.50 -15.61
CA ARG A 242 15.15 10.93 -15.45
C ARG A 242 15.17 9.44 -15.11
N ALA A 243 14.10 8.90 -14.56
CA ALA A 243 13.96 7.47 -14.28
C ALA A 243 13.71 6.62 -15.54
N TRP A 244 13.01 7.16 -16.54
CA TRP A 244 12.83 6.51 -17.85
C TRP A 244 14.10 6.54 -18.69
N GLN A 245 14.96 7.57 -18.52
CA GLN A 245 16.27 7.66 -19.17
C GLN A 245 17.16 6.44 -18.88
N ARG A 246 17.05 5.87 -17.68
CA ARG A 246 17.89 4.74 -17.23
C ARG A 246 17.40 3.39 -17.73
N THR A 247 16.12 3.29 -18.08
CA THR A 247 15.47 2.01 -18.39
C THR A 247 15.20 1.83 -19.88
N GLY A 248 15.26 2.91 -20.69
CA GLY A 248 15.08 2.86 -22.14
C GLY A 248 13.68 2.39 -22.58
N ALA A 249 12.72 2.38 -21.65
CA ALA A 249 11.38 1.88 -21.90
C ALA A 249 10.56 2.90 -22.71
N THR A 250 10.41 2.65 -24.02
CA THR A 250 9.59 3.47 -24.93
C THR A 250 8.25 2.82 -25.30
N ALA A 251 7.97 1.63 -24.78
CA ALA A 251 6.73 0.92 -25.09
C ALA A 251 5.55 1.51 -24.29
N PRO A 252 4.32 1.54 -24.87
CA PRO A 252 3.14 2.00 -24.14
C PRO A 252 2.84 1.10 -22.92
N GLN A 253 2.36 1.71 -21.84
CA GLN A 253 2.14 1.04 -20.55
C GLN A 253 0.79 1.45 -19.95
N VAL A 254 0.17 0.56 -19.19
CA VAL A 254 -1.01 0.91 -18.39
C VAL A 254 -0.58 1.80 -17.23
N ALA A 255 -1.29 2.91 -17.04
CA ALA A 255 -1.11 3.84 -15.93
C ALA A 255 -2.47 4.28 -15.38
N PHE A 256 -2.45 4.85 -14.18
CA PHE A 256 -3.64 5.39 -13.51
C PHE A 256 -3.34 6.80 -13.03
N LEU A 257 -4.15 7.76 -13.49
CA LEU A 257 -4.11 9.14 -13.02
C LEU A 257 -5.03 9.28 -11.80
N THR A 258 -4.44 9.57 -10.65
CA THR A 258 -5.20 9.92 -9.44
C THR A 258 -5.70 11.37 -9.56
N GLY A 259 -6.95 11.62 -9.14
CA GLY A 259 -7.59 12.93 -9.26
C GLY A 259 -7.19 13.91 -8.16
N GLU A 260 -7.41 15.20 -8.41
CA GLU A 260 -7.23 16.24 -7.39
C GLU A 260 -8.23 16.05 -6.23
N ARG A 261 -7.76 16.27 -5.00
CA ARG A 261 -8.56 16.24 -3.76
C ARG A 261 -8.41 17.59 -3.04
N PRO A 262 -9.28 18.58 -3.35
CA PRO A 262 -9.18 19.94 -2.80
C PRO A 262 -9.26 20.01 -1.27
N VAL A 263 -9.85 19.00 -0.63
CA VAL A 263 -9.94 18.89 0.83
C VAL A 263 -8.57 18.95 1.51
N PHE A 264 -7.50 18.42 0.88
CA PHE A 264 -6.16 18.51 1.44
C PHE A 264 -5.64 19.93 1.51
N ALA A 265 -5.84 20.72 0.45
CA ALA A 265 -5.40 22.11 0.43
C ALA A 265 -6.17 22.98 1.45
N ARG A 266 -7.45 22.64 1.69
CA ARG A 266 -8.34 23.39 2.58
C ARG A 266 -8.20 23.02 4.05
N GLU A 267 -8.12 21.74 4.37
CA GLU A 267 -8.32 21.22 5.73
C GLU A 267 -7.04 20.60 6.33
N PHE A 268 -6.01 20.32 5.52
CA PHE A 268 -4.78 19.67 6.00
C PHE A 268 -3.57 20.62 5.98
N PRO A 269 -2.54 20.34 6.82
CA PRO A 269 -1.27 21.07 6.75
C PRO A 269 -0.60 20.98 5.37
N ASN A 270 0.22 21.99 5.03
CA ASN A 270 0.93 22.06 3.75
C ASN A 270 1.73 20.79 3.40
N SER A 271 2.26 20.08 4.40
CA SER A 271 2.97 18.82 4.22
C SER A 271 2.10 17.70 3.59
N PHE A 272 0.79 17.74 3.80
CA PHE A 272 -0.17 16.76 3.28
C PHE A 272 -0.70 17.12 1.89
N HIS A 273 -0.53 18.37 1.43
CA HIS A 273 -1.12 18.86 0.17
C HIS A 273 -0.71 18.05 -1.04
N TRP A 274 0.43 17.36 -0.99
CA TRP A 274 0.86 16.43 -2.02
C TRP A 274 -0.17 15.34 -2.30
N LEU A 275 -0.76 14.77 -1.25
CA LEU A 275 -1.68 13.64 -1.32
C LEU A 275 -2.95 14.00 -2.08
N GLY A 276 -3.28 15.29 -2.16
CA GLY A 276 -4.43 15.79 -2.90
C GLY A 276 -4.12 16.33 -4.29
N ARG A 277 -2.87 16.26 -4.77
CA ARG A 277 -2.55 16.63 -6.15
C ARG A 277 -2.86 15.49 -7.11
N PRO A 278 -3.10 15.77 -8.40
CA PRO A 278 -3.13 14.72 -9.41
C PRO A 278 -1.74 14.09 -9.60
N HIS A 279 -1.69 12.77 -9.75
CA HIS A 279 -0.45 12.01 -10.02
C HIS A 279 -0.67 10.99 -11.13
N GLU A 280 0.19 11.01 -12.15
CA GLU A 280 0.20 10.05 -13.28
C GLU A 280 1.10 8.83 -13.01
N GLY A 281 1.19 8.41 -11.73
CA GLY A 281 2.16 7.42 -11.29
C GLY A 281 3.60 7.94 -11.40
N PHE A 282 4.54 7.23 -10.80
CA PHE A 282 5.94 7.67 -10.73
C PHE A 282 6.91 6.59 -11.18
N THR A 283 8.04 7.01 -11.76
CA THR A 283 9.15 6.12 -12.07
C THR A 283 10.37 6.28 -11.19
N GLN A 284 10.71 5.16 -10.54
CA GLN A 284 11.98 4.81 -9.91
C GLN A 284 12.64 5.89 -9.03
N CYS A 285 12.54 5.70 -7.71
CA CYS A 285 13.29 6.46 -6.70
C CYS A 285 14.22 5.49 -5.98
N TYR A 286 15.46 5.89 -5.71
CA TYR A 286 16.42 5.02 -5.02
C TYR A 286 16.12 4.79 -3.53
N HIS A 287 15.14 5.49 -2.94
CA HIS A 287 14.70 5.33 -1.54
C HIS A 287 13.92 4.01 -1.28
N TRP A 288 13.97 3.05 -2.19
CA TRP A 288 12.99 1.97 -2.34
C TRP A 288 13.18 0.73 -1.47
N HIS A 289 14.01 0.74 -0.41
CA HIS A 289 14.23 -0.49 0.39
C HIS A 289 14.09 -0.38 1.92
N GLN A 290 13.92 0.80 2.54
CA GLN A 290 13.91 0.93 4.01
C GLN A 290 12.70 1.70 4.55
N GLY A 291 12.07 1.23 5.65
CA GLY A 291 11.00 1.97 6.38
C GLY A 291 9.57 1.84 5.82
N HIS A 292 9.34 0.90 4.91
CA HIS A 292 8.18 0.91 4.01
C HIS A 292 6.81 0.59 4.58
N PRO A 293 6.64 -0.41 5.48
CA PRO A 293 5.33 -0.64 6.09
C PRO A 293 4.82 0.60 6.83
N VAL A 294 5.73 1.38 7.43
CA VAL A 294 5.39 2.63 8.12
C VAL A 294 4.88 3.68 7.13
N ARG A 295 5.48 3.83 5.94
CA ARG A 295 4.98 4.75 4.90
C ARG A 295 3.61 4.36 4.37
N ALA A 296 3.42 3.09 4.06
CA ALA A 296 2.12 2.60 3.58
C ALA A 296 1.01 2.76 4.64
N SER A 297 1.37 2.72 5.93
CA SER A 297 0.47 3.01 7.06
C SER A 297 -0.01 4.47 7.15
N VAL A 298 0.49 5.36 6.27
CA VAL A 298 -0.02 6.73 6.17
C VAL A 298 -1.43 6.73 5.57
N LEU A 299 -1.70 5.85 4.60
CA LEU A 299 -2.97 5.71 3.87
C LEU A 299 -3.51 4.26 3.89
N PRO A 300 -3.75 3.68 5.07
CA PRO A 300 -4.11 2.27 5.18
C PRO A 300 -5.46 1.92 4.52
N GLU A 301 -6.30 2.91 4.23
CA GLU A 301 -7.62 2.75 3.61
C GLU A 301 -7.65 3.12 2.11
N ASP A 302 -6.53 3.56 1.53
CA ASP A 302 -6.44 4.02 0.13
C ASP A 302 -5.50 3.12 -0.69
N ARG A 303 -5.59 1.78 -0.50
CA ARG A 303 -4.67 0.82 -1.12
C ARG A 303 -4.67 0.85 -2.66
N ASP A 304 -5.81 1.14 -3.29
CA ASP A 304 -5.89 1.27 -4.75
C ASP A 304 -5.17 2.52 -5.26
N THR A 305 -5.29 3.64 -4.54
CA THR A 305 -4.52 4.87 -4.81
C THR A 305 -3.02 4.62 -4.67
N GLN A 306 -2.61 3.93 -3.61
CA GLN A 306 -1.21 3.55 -3.45
C GLN A 306 -0.74 2.64 -4.59
N ALA A 307 -1.54 1.65 -5.01
CA ALA A 307 -1.20 0.80 -6.15
C ALA A 307 -1.06 1.58 -7.47
N ALA A 308 -1.93 2.57 -7.70
CA ALA A 308 -1.82 3.47 -8.86
C ALA A 308 -0.46 4.21 -8.89
N TRP A 309 0.00 4.70 -7.74
CA TRP A 309 1.29 5.37 -7.64
C TRP A 309 2.50 4.44 -7.84
N LEU A 310 2.38 3.18 -7.41
CA LEU A 310 3.44 2.17 -7.49
C LEU A 310 3.52 1.48 -8.86
N LEU A 311 2.42 1.47 -9.62
CA LEU A 311 2.28 0.71 -10.86
C LEU A 311 3.42 0.93 -11.86
N PRO A 312 3.88 2.16 -12.18
CA PRO A 312 4.93 2.31 -13.18
C PRO A 312 6.25 1.67 -12.74
N HIS A 313 6.56 1.68 -11.43
CA HIS A 313 7.74 1.00 -10.91
C HIS A 313 7.60 -0.54 -10.96
N ILE A 314 6.40 -1.07 -10.70
CA ILE A 314 6.13 -2.51 -10.86
C ILE A 314 6.28 -2.93 -12.33
N THR A 315 5.76 -2.11 -13.24
CA THR A 315 5.87 -2.31 -14.69
C THR A 315 7.33 -2.32 -15.16
N LEU A 316 8.19 -1.48 -14.59
CA LEU A 316 9.62 -1.48 -14.88
C LEU A 316 10.29 -2.82 -14.53
N ALA A 317 9.88 -3.52 -13.46
CA ALA A 317 10.40 -4.86 -13.16
C ALA A 317 9.97 -5.93 -14.17
N ALA A 318 8.95 -5.66 -14.98
CA ALA A 318 8.55 -6.53 -16.09
C ALA A 318 9.30 -6.19 -17.40
N THR A 319 9.59 -4.92 -17.65
CA THR A 319 10.13 -4.44 -18.94
C THR A 319 11.63 -4.16 -18.95
N ALA A 320 12.24 -3.86 -17.80
CA ALA A 320 13.66 -3.54 -17.63
C ALA A 320 14.42 -4.63 -16.84
N ASP A 321 15.73 -4.45 -16.67
CA ASP A 321 16.62 -5.32 -15.85
C ASP A 321 16.50 -5.01 -14.34
N ASP A 322 15.28 -4.68 -13.88
CA ASP A 322 15.00 -4.33 -12.49
C ASP A 322 14.46 -5.55 -11.72
N HIS A 323 14.99 -5.77 -10.52
CA HIS A 323 14.74 -6.98 -9.73
C HIS A 323 13.60 -6.79 -8.71
N GLY A 324 13.08 -5.57 -8.48
CA GLY A 324 12.40 -5.25 -7.22
C GLY A 324 11.17 -4.32 -7.22
N GLY A 325 10.27 -4.40 -8.20
CA GLY A 325 9.08 -3.53 -8.23
C GLY A 325 7.90 -3.97 -7.36
N ALA A 326 7.66 -5.29 -7.30
CA ALA A 326 6.39 -5.85 -6.79
C ALA A 326 6.35 -6.15 -5.29
N TRP A 327 7.46 -5.99 -4.54
CA TRP A 327 7.56 -6.45 -3.14
C TRP A 327 6.52 -5.81 -2.19
N MET A 328 5.95 -4.66 -2.56
CA MET A 328 4.92 -3.98 -1.76
C MET A 328 3.52 -4.60 -1.93
N LEU A 329 3.28 -5.35 -3.02
CA LEU A 329 1.94 -5.89 -3.33
C LEU A 329 1.35 -6.75 -2.21
N PRO A 330 2.10 -7.65 -1.53
CA PRO A 330 1.56 -8.40 -0.38
C PRO A 330 1.15 -7.51 0.78
N HIS A 331 1.79 -6.35 0.95
CA HIS A 331 1.39 -5.40 1.98
C HIS A 331 0.10 -4.67 1.57
N LEU A 332 0.01 -4.15 0.34
CA LEU A 332 -1.21 -3.50 -0.17
C LEU A 332 -2.42 -4.44 -0.13
N ALA A 333 -2.23 -5.72 -0.43
CA ALA A 333 -3.29 -6.74 -0.37
C ALA A 333 -3.88 -6.92 1.03
N ARG A 334 -3.15 -6.53 2.09
CA ARG A 334 -3.60 -6.58 3.49
C ARG A 334 -4.13 -5.26 4.03
N LEU A 335 -3.94 -4.16 3.30
CA LEU A 335 -4.50 -2.86 3.65
C LEU A 335 -6.02 -2.83 3.39
N GLY A 336 -6.70 -1.86 3.99
CA GLY A 336 -8.13 -1.61 3.85
C GLY A 336 -8.49 -0.85 2.58
N GLY A 337 -9.80 -0.57 2.44
CA GLY A 337 -10.36 0.11 1.27
C GLY A 337 -10.60 -0.79 0.06
N PRO A 338 -11.09 -0.23 -1.06
CA PRO A 338 -11.44 -1.03 -2.24
C PRO A 338 -10.22 -1.68 -2.88
N ALA A 339 -10.33 -2.94 -3.28
CA ALA A 339 -9.40 -3.59 -4.20
C ALA A 339 -9.76 -3.18 -5.63
N GLY A 340 -9.40 -1.95 -6.01
CA GLY A 340 -9.83 -1.35 -7.26
C GLY A 340 -9.01 -1.76 -8.49
N PRO A 341 -9.29 -1.13 -9.65
CA PRO A 341 -8.61 -1.43 -10.91
C PRO A 341 -7.10 -1.18 -10.90
N ALA A 342 -6.62 -0.19 -10.14
CA ALA A 342 -5.19 0.10 -10.09
C ALA A 342 -4.42 -0.99 -9.33
N LEU A 343 -5.00 -1.53 -8.26
CA LEU A 343 -4.44 -2.69 -7.55
C LEU A 343 -4.41 -3.94 -8.43
N HIS A 344 -5.50 -4.21 -9.17
CA HIS A 344 -5.55 -5.33 -10.11
C HIS A 344 -4.52 -5.20 -11.24
N ALA A 345 -4.36 -4.00 -11.80
CA ALA A 345 -3.32 -3.72 -12.78
C ALA A 345 -1.90 -3.88 -12.19
N ALA A 346 -1.67 -3.43 -10.95
CA ALA A 346 -0.39 -3.60 -10.28
C ALA A 346 -0.04 -5.07 -10.04
N VAL A 347 -1.02 -5.89 -9.65
CA VAL A 347 -0.86 -7.36 -9.57
C VAL A 347 -0.58 -7.95 -10.96
N ALA A 348 -1.34 -7.57 -11.99
CA ALA A 348 -1.11 -8.03 -13.37
C ALA A 348 0.32 -7.74 -13.87
N ALA A 349 0.80 -6.50 -13.65
CA ALA A 349 2.16 -6.10 -14.02
C ALA A 349 3.21 -6.93 -13.25
N GLY A 350 3.01 -7.14 -11.94
CA GLY A 350 3.90 -7.93 -11.10
C GLY A 350 3.99 -9.41 -11.51
N LEU A 351 2.89 -10.02 -11.97
CA LEU A 351 2.89 -11.38 -12.52
C LEU A 351 3.73 -11.49 -13.82
N GLY A 352 3.93 -10.37 -14.53
CA GLY A 352 4.79 -10.27 -15.71
C GLY A 352 6.28 -10.05 -15.41
N GLY A 353 6.66 -9.93 -14.13
CA GLY A 353 8.02 -9.65 -13.67
C GLY A 353 9.07 -10.56 -14.31
N ARG A 354 10.21 -9.98 -14.71
CA ARG A 354 11.26 -10.71 -15.44
C ARG A 354 11.85 -11.87 -14.64
N TYR A 355 12.15 -11.62 -13.37
CA TYR A 355 12.73 -12.60 -12.46
C TYR A 355 11.66 -13.29 -11.60
N ALA A 356 11.92 -14.53 -11.21
CA ALA A 356 11.02 -15.27 -10.32
C ALA A 356 10.80 -14.54 -8.99
N ASP A 357 11.86 -13.94 -8.43
CA ASP A 357 11.77 -13.13 -7.20
C ASP A 357 10.91 -11.88 -7.37
N SER A 358 10.86 -11.29 -8.58
CA SER A 358 9.96 -10.18 -8.89
C SER A 358 8.50 -10.62 -8.99
N ARG A 359 8.22 -11.87 -9.37
CA ARG A 359 6.85 -12.40 -9.53
C ARG A 359 6.25 -12.90 -8.21
N ARG A 360 7.07 -13.43 -7.30
CA ARG A 360 6.63 -14.03 -6.03
C ARG A 360 5.70 -13.09 -5.21
N PRO A 361 6.01 -11.80 -5.01
CA PRO A 361 5.12 -10.90 -4.28
C PRO A 361 3.76 -10.68 -4.96
N ALA A 362 3.71 -10.69 -6.29
CA ALA A 362 2.45 -10.55 -7.02
C ALA A 362 1.58 -11.80 -6.89
N VAL A 363 2.19 -12.99 -6.89
CA VAL A 363 1.50 -14.26 -6.61
C VAL A 363 0.94 -14.26 -5.19
N GLU A 364 1.73 -13.84 -4.19
CA GLU A 364 1.27 -13.73 -2.81
C GLU A 364 0.10 -12.74 -2.67
N ALA A 365 0.20 -11.56 -3.29
CA ALA A 365 -0.88 -10.58 -3.29
C ALA A 365 -2.17 -11.09 -3.94
N LEU A 366 -2.06 -11.81 -5.07
CA LEU A 366 -3.18 -12.47 -5.73
C LEU A 366 -3.87 -13.46 -4.78
N LEU A 367 -3.10 -14.32 -4.11
CA LEU A 367 -3.63 -15.31 -3.18
C LEU A 367 -4.30 -14.65 -1.97
N VAL A 368 -3.71 -13.60 -1.41
CA VAL A 368 -4.29 -12.84 -0.30
C VAL A 368 -5.61 -12.20 -0.70
N LEU A 369 -5.67 -11.52 -1.85
CA LEU A 369 -6.90 -10.89 -2.34
C LEU A 369 -7.99 -11.94 -2.64
N ALA A 370 -7.63 -13.06 -3.27
CA ALA A 370 -8.57 -14.13 -3.57
C ALA A 370 -9.12 -14.77 -2.28
N ALA A 371 -8.27 -15.07 -1.31
CA ALA A 371 -8.68 -15.67 -0.04
C ALA A 371 -9.52 -14.73 0.85
N ARG A 372 -9.43 -13.41 0.62
CA ARG A 372 -10.29 -12.41 1.25
C ARG A 372 -11.60 -12.17 0.49
N GLY A 373 -11.79 -12.79 -0.68
CA GLY A 373 -12.92 -12.51 -1.57
C GLY A 373 -12.89 -11.12 -2.21
N GLU A 374 -11.71 -10.50 -2.29
CA GLU A 374 -11.52 -9.13 -2.76
C GLU A 374 -10.90 -9.06 -4.17
N LEU A 375 -10.57 -10.21 -4.77
CA LEU A 375 -10.03 -10.28 -6.13
C LEU A 375 -11.15 -10.39 -7.18
N ASP A 376 -11.26 -9.38 -8.05
CA ASP A 376 -12.04 -9.44 -9.28
C ASP A 376 -11.21 -10.14 -10.37
N ALA A 377 -11.38 -11.46 -10.49
CA ALA A 377 -10.65 -12.28 -11.45
C ALA A 377 -10.89 -11.86 -12.92
N PRO A 378 -12.12 -11.53 -13.37
CA PRO A 378 -12.32 -10.95 -14.70
C PRO A 378 -11.55 -9.64 -14.94
N LEU A 379 -11.52 -8.73 -13.96
CA LEU A 379 -10.77 -7.48 -14.06
C LEU A 379 -9.27 -7.74 -14.15
N LEU A 380 -8.72 -8.62 -13.31
CA LEU A 380 -7.33 -9.06 -13.40
C LEU A 380 -7.01 -9.59 -14.80
N GLY A 381 -7.89 -10.45 -15.34
CA GLY A 381 -7.77 -11.04 -16.66
C GLY A 381 -7.73 -9.99 -17.78
N ARG A 382 -8.62 -8.99 -17.73
CA ARG A 382 -8.61 -7.87 -18.70
C ARG A 382 -7.34 -7.04 -18.63
N GLU A 383 -6.81 -6.76 -17.43
CA GLU A 383 -5.53 -6.04 -17.29
C GLU A 383 -4.35 -6.87 -17.81
N LEU A 384 -4.32 -8.17 -17.53
CA LEU A 384 -3.33 -9.10 -18.08
C LEU A 384 -3.39 -9.15 -19.61
N ALA A 385 -4.60 -9.20 -20.20
CA ALA A 385 -4.80 -9.20 -21.64
C ALA A 385 -4.29 -7.91 -22.28
N ALA A 386 -4.63 -6.75 -21.70
CA ALA A 386 -4.16 -5.45 -22.15
C ALA A 386 -2.62 -5.35 -22.09
N MET A 387 -2.02 -5.77 -20.97
CA MET A 387 -0.57 -5.74 -20.80
C MET A 387 0.18 -6.76 -21.67
N ALA A 388 -0.45 -7.88 -22.02
CA ALA A 388 0.08 -8.82 -22.99
C ALA A 388 0.09 -8.22 -24.41
N ALA A 389 -0.98 -7.52 -24.80
CA ALA A 389 -1.06 -6.81 -26.07
C ALA A 389 -0.03 -5.68 -26.19
N LEU A 390 0.24 -4.98 -25.09
CA LEU A 390 1.32 -3.97 -24.99
C LEU A 390 2.73 -4.58 -24.90
N GLY A 391 2.83 -5.91 -24.72
CA GLY A 391 4.09 -6.61 -24.57
C GLY A 391 4.78 -6.42 -23.20
N THR A 392 4.12 -5.77 -22.25
CA THR A 392 4.56 -5.63 -20.85
C THR A 392 4.59 -6.98 -20.14
N VAL A 393 3.53 -7.79 -20.30
CA VAL A 393 3.42 -9.13 -19.73
C VAL A 393 3.76 -10.16 -20.82
N LYS A 394 4.78 -10.99 -20.59
CA LYS A 394 5.17 -12.06 -21.52
C LYS A 394 4.43 -13.37 -21.17
N PRO A 395 3.90 -14.12 -22.16
CA PRO A 395 3.09 -15.32 -21.89
C PRO A 395 3.78 -16.40 -21.05
N ASN A 396 5.07 -16.67 -21.29
CA ASN A 396 5.82 -17.66 -20.51
C ASN A 396 5.96 -17.26 -19.02
N ARG A 397 6.22 -15.98 -18.75
CA ARG A 397 6.31 -15.45 -17.37
C ARG A 397 4.96 -15.49 -16.66
N LEU A 398 3.89 -15.16 -17.38
CA LEU A 398 2.53 -15.30 -16.88
C LEU A 398 2.21 -16.76 -16.56
N ALA A 399 2.55 -17.69 -17.46
CA ALA A 399 2.34 -19.12 -17.24
C ALA A 399 3.11 -19.63 -16.01
N ASP A 400 4.35 -19.17 -15.79
CA ASP A 400 5.12 -19.48 -14.58
C ASP A 400 4.41 -18.98 -13.31
N ALA A 401 4.01 -17.71 -13.28
CA ALA A 401 3.34 -17.14 -12.10
C ALA A 401 1.98 -17.83 -11.83
N ALA A 402 1.22 -18.10 -12.89
CA ALA A 402 -0.05 -18.80 -12.80
C ALA A 402 0.13 -20.25 -12.32
N ARG A 403 1.21 -20.95 -12.72
CA ARG A 403 1.56 -22.28 -12.15
C ARG A 403 1.79 -22.20 -10.65
N CYS A 404 2.51 -21.18 -10.17
CA CYS A 404 2.74 -20.99 -8.73
C CYS A 404 1.43 -20.75 -7.97
N ALA A 405 0.57 -19.85 -8.46
CA ALA A 405 -0.73 -19.59 -7.84
C ALA A 405 -1.66 -20.81 -7.90
N ALA A 406 -1.67 -21.56 -9.01
CA ALA A 406 -2.44 -22.79 -9.15
C ALA A 406 -1.94 -23.88 -8.19
N ALA A 407 -0.63 -24.01 -7.99
CA ALA A 407 -0.07 -24.94 -7.02
C ALA A 407 -0.47 -24.60 -5.57
N ALA A 408 -0.84 -23.34 -5.31
CA ALA A 408 -1.43 -22.89 -4.05
C ALA A 408 -2.96 -22.98 -4.01
N GLY A 409 -3.60 -23.60 -5.00
CA GLY A 409 -5.04 -23.91 -5.00
C GLY A 409 -5.96 -22.90 -5.68
N ALA A 410 -5.44 -21.85 -6.33
CA ALA A 410 -6.23 -20.80 -6.99
C ALA A 410 -6.76 -21.19 -8.39
N HIS A 411 -7.29 -22.39 -8.56
CA HIS A 411 -7.68 -22.94 -9.86
C HIS A 411 -8.85 -22.20 -10.52
N ALA A 412 -9.97 -22.02 -9.83
CA ALA A 412 -11.16 -21.34 -10.35
C ALA A 412 -10.89 -19.85 -10.61
N THR A 413 -10.17 -19.19 -9.68
CA THR A 413 -9.71 -17.81 -9.84
C THR A 413 -8.87 -17.64 -11.09
N LEU A 414 -7.85 -18.49 -11.26
CA LEU A 414 -6.95 -18.41 -12.42
C LEU A 414 -7.65 -18.80 -13.73
N TRP A 415 -8.55 -19.78 -13.72
CA TRP A 415 -9.35 -20.10 -14.90
C TRP A 415 -10.11 -18.85 -15.37
N THR A 416 -10.83 -18.21 -14.45
CA THR A 416 -11.63 -17.01 -14.75
C THR A 416 -10.77 -15.87 -15.30
N ALA A 417 -9.60 -15.61 -14.68
CA ALA A 417 -8.69 -14.57 -15.16
C ALA A 417 -8.05 -14.94 -16.52
N LEU A 418 -7.58 -16.17 -16.69
CA LEU A 418 -6.91 -16.60 -17.93
C LEU A 418 -7.88 -16.69 -19.10
N ALA A 419 -9.15 -17.00 -18.88
CA ALA A 419 -10.17 -17.01 -19.94
C ALA A 419 -10.29 -15.65 -20.64
N GLU A 420 -10.11 -14.54 -19.92
CA GLU A 420 -10.07 -13.17 -20.47
C GLU A 420 -8.76 -12.87 -21.23
N VAL A 421 -7.66 -13.57 -20.89
CA VAL A 421 -6.34 -13.38 -21.51
C VAL A 421 -6.21 -14.14 -22.83
N LEU A 422 -6.81 -15.33 -22.93
CA LEU A 422 -6.66 -16.22 -24.09
C LEU A 422 -6.98 -15.56 -25.44
N PRO A 423 -8.04 -14.74 -25.60
CA PRO A 423 -8.32 -14.04 -26.85
C PRO A 423 -7.18 -13.12 -27.33
N ALA A 424 -6.45 -12.48 -26.41
CA ALA A 424 -5.33 -11.60 -26.75
C ALA A 424 -4.05 -12.37 -27.14
N LEU A 425 -3.94 -13.65 -26.75
CA LEU A 425 -2.76 -14.48 -27.03
C LEU A 425 -2.92 -15.38 -28.26
N LEU A 426 -4.14 -15.81 -28.54
CA LEU A 426 -4.42 -16.72 -29.64
C LEU A 426 -4.65 -15.93 -30.93
N PRO A 427 -4.20 -16.46 -32.09
CA PRO A 427 -3.62 -17.79 -32.27
C PRO A 427 -2.10 -17.90 -32.27
N SER A 428 -1.38 -16.78 -32.33
CA SER A 428 -0.02 -16.73 -32.89
C SER A 428 1.02 -16.16 -31.92
N VAL A 429 0.65 -15.81 -30.69
CA VAL A 429 1.63 -15.31 -29.72
C VAL A 429 2.52 -16.45 -29.24
N ARG A 430 3.84 -16.27 -29.34
CA ARG A 430 4.83 -17.22 -28.81
C ARG A 430 4.61 -17.41 -27.31
N GLY A 431 4.53 -18.67 -26.87
CA GLY A 431 4.27 -19.02 -25.47
C GLY A 431 2.79 -19.11 -25.10
N ALA A 432 1.86 -18.81 -26.02
CA ALA A 432 0.41 -18.99 -25.76
C ALA A 432 0.04 -20.42 -25.38
N GLY A 433 0.76 -21.43 -25.90
CA GLY A 433 0.58 -22.83 -25.51
C GLY A 433 0.85 -23.10 -24.03
N GLU A 434 1.81 -22.42 -23.41
CA GLU A 434 2.10 -22.58 -21.98
C GLU A 434 0.98 -21.99 -21.11
N VAL A 435 0.43 -20.85 -21.50
CA VAL A 435 -0.72 -20.23 -20.81
C VAL A 435 -1.96 -21.12 -20.97
N LEU A 436 -2.20 -21.65 -22.16
CA LEU A 436 -3.28 -22.61 -22.43
C LEU A 436 -3.15 -23.87 -21.56
N ALA A 437 -1.95 -24.41 -21.39
CA ALA A 437 -1.72 -25.58 -20.54
C ALA A 437 -2.12 -25.32 -19.09
N VAL A 438 -1.80 -24.13 -18.56
CA VAL A 438 -2.19 -23.74 -17.20
C VAL A 438 -3.71 -23.54 -17.11
N ALA A 439 -4.31 -22.88 -18.11
CA ALA A 439 -5.76 -22.68 -18.16
C ALA A 439 -6.52 -24.02 -18.21
N ALA A 440 -6.08 -24.97 -19.04
CA ALA A 440 -6.64 -26.32 -19.11
C ALA A 440 -6.56 -27.04 -17.75
N SER A 441 -5.39 -27.04 -17.11
CA SER A 441 -5.19 -27.63 -15.78
C SER A 441 -6.09 -26.99 -14.71
N CYS A 442 -6.25 -25.66 -14.75
CA CYS A 442 -7.12 -24.95 -13.82
C CYS A 442 -8.60 -25.26 -14.06
N ALA A 443 -9.05 -25.30 -15.31
CA ALA A 443 -10.41 -25.69 -15.66
C ALA A 443 -10.72 -27.13 -15.21
N GLU A 444 -9.81 -28.08 -15.44
CA GLU A 444 -9.97 -29.47 -15.01
C GLU A 444 -10.07 -29.60 -13.48
N ARG A 445 -9.15 -28.97 -12.73
CA ARG A 445 -9.12 -29.10 -11.26
C ARG A 445 -10.23 -28.35 -10.55
N SER A 446 -10.71 -27.25 -11.12
CA SER A 446 -11.88 -26.54 -10.61
C SER A 446 -13.19 -27.18 -11.07
N GLY A 447 -13.17 -28.12 -12.02
CA GLY A 447 -14.37 -28.66 -12.64
C GLY A 447 -15.15 -27.60 -13.42
N ALA A 448 -14.44 -26.64 -14.01
CA ALA A 448 -15.04 -25.55 -14.77
C ALA A 448 -15.84 -26.10 -15.96
N ALA A 449 -17.14 -25.77 -16.02
CA ALA A 449 -18.01 -26.16 -17.13
C ALA A 449 -18.75 -24.95 -17.69
N GLY A 450 -18.93 -24.89 -19.00
CA GLY A 450 -19.64 -23.79 -19.67
C GLY A 450 -19.18 -23.54 -21.11
N PRO A 451 -19.48 -22.36 -21.67
CA PRO A 451 -19.15 -22.06 -23.06
C PRO A 451 -17.64 -22.04 -23.28
N VAL A 452 -17.22 -22.62 -24.40
CA VAL A 452 -15.83 -22.61 -24.84
C VAL A 452 -15.54 -21.26 -25.50
N PRO A 453 -14.52 -20.50 -25.06
CA PRO A 453 -14.15 -19.25 -25.72
C PRO A 453 -13.87 -19.45 -27.21
N GLU A 454 -14.37 -18.57 -28.07
CA GLU A 454 -14.28 -18.71 -29.54
C GLU A 454 -12.83 -18.90 -30.02
N ALA A 455 -11.90 -18.11 -29.48
CA ALA A 455 -10.48 -18.22 -29.81
C ALA A 455 -9.89 -19.61 -29.46
N VAL A 456 -10.36 -20.24 -28.38
CA VAL A 456 -9.97 -21.61 -27.98
C VAL A 456 -10.60 -22.63 -28.93
N ALA A 457 -11.88 -22.49 -29.27
CA ALA A 457 -12.56 -23.37 -30.22
C ALA A 457 -11.88 -23.34 -31.60
N ALA A 458 -11.54 -22.14 -32.09
CA ALA A 458 -10.82 -21.95 -33.34
C ALA A 458 -9.42 -22.58 -33.29
N ALA A 459 -8.69 -22.44 -32.19
CA ALA A 459 -7.39 -23.08 -32.00
C ALA A 459 -7.50 -24.62 -31.96
N ALA A 460 -8.51 -25.17 -31.28
CA ALA A 460 -8.76 -26.60 -31.15
C ALA A 460 -9.16 -27.28 -32.48
N ALA A 461 -9.85 -26.54 -33.36
CA ALA A 461 -10.31 -27.02 -34.68
C ALA A 461 -9.19 -27.13 -35.73
N ARG A 462 -7.99 -26.60 -35.45
CA ARG A 462 -6.85 -26.66 -36.38
C ARG A 462 -6.34 -28.07 -36.58
N ARG A 463 -5.83 -28.33 -37.78
CA ARG A 463 -5.08 -29.55 -38.10
C ARG A 463 -3.69 -29.48 -37.47
N GLY A 464 -3.16 -30.64 -37.07
CA GLY A 464 -1.83 -30.77 -36.46
C GLY A 464 -1.87 -31.15 -34.98
N THR A 465 -0.66 -31.32 -34.43
CA THR A 465 -0.37 -31.86 -33.09
C THR A 465 0.54 -30.93 -32.27
N SER A 466 0.60 -29.64 -32.62
CA SER A 466 1.38 -28.68 -31.84
C SER A 466 0.86 -28.60 -30.40
N ALA A 467 1.74 -28.23 -29.45
CA ALA A 467 1.36 -28.08 -28.04
C ALA A 467 0.15 -27.14 -27.88
N LEU A 468 0.12 -26.02 -28.61
CA LEU A 468 -1.01 -25.08 -28.60
C LEU A 468 -2.34 -25.76 -29.00
N VAL A 469 -2.34 -26.54 -30.08
CA VAL A 469 -3.57 -27.21 -30.57
C VAL A 469 -3.99 -28.33 -29.60
N THR A 470 -3.03 -29.04 -29.01
CA THR A 470 -3.27 -30.10 -28.03
C THR A 470 -3.91 -29.54 -26.76
N GLU A 471 -3.33 -28.49 -26.17
CA GLU A 471 -3.87 -27.87 -24.96
C GLU A 471 -5.19 -27.15 -25.21
N ALA A 472 -5.41 -26.58 -26.41
CA ALA A 472 -6.72 -26.02 -26.77
C ALA A 472 -7.83 -27.08 -26.84
N ARG A 473 -7.53 -28.28 -27.37
CA ARG A 473 -8.47 -29.41 -27.36
C ARG A 473 -8.73 -29.92 -25.94
N ARG A 474 -7.69 -30.00 -25.12
CA ARG A 474 -7.78 -30.38 -23.70
C ARG A 474 -8.68 -29.41 -22.93
N LEU A 475 -8.45 -28.11 -23.06
CA LEU A 475 -9.29 -27.10 -22.44
C LEU A 475 -10.75 -27.18 -22.92
N ARG A 476 -10.97 -27.34 -24.24
CA ARG A 476 -12.32 -27.53 -24.79
C ARG A 476 -13.03 -28.72 -24.14
N ALA A 477 -12.35 -29.87 -24.04
CA ALA A 477 -12.91 -31.08 -23.44
C ALA A 477 -13.26 -30.89 -21.95
N ALA A 478 -12.38 -30.21 -21.20
CA ALA A 478 -12.63 -29.88 -19.79
C ALA A 478 -13.93 -29.05 -19.62
N LEU A 479 -14.12 -28.03 -20.46
CA LEU A 479 -15.29 -27.14 -20.37
C LEU A 479 -16.61 -27.77 -20.82
N THR A 480 -16.54 -28.75 -21.73
CA THR A 480 -17.73 -29.45 -22.26
C THR A 480 -18.09 -30.71 -21.49
N GLY A 481 -17.35 -31.06 -20.44
CA GLY A 481 -17.65 -32.21 -19.58
C GLY A 481 -17.16 -33.57 -20.10
N GLY A 482 -16.17 -33.59 -21.00
CA GLY A 482 -15.59 -34.82 -21.56
C GLY A 482 -16.41 -35.43 -22.68
#